data_AF-A0A1F0ILX9-F1
#
_entry.id   AF-A0A1F0ILX9-F1
#
_cell.length_a   1.000
_cell.length_b   1.000
_cell.length_c   1.000
_cell.angle_alpha   90.00
_cell.angle_beta   90.00
_cell.angle_gamma   90.00
#
_symmetry.space_group_name_H-M   'P 1'
#
loop_
_entity.id
_entity.type
_entity.pdbx_description
1 polymer ?
#
loop_
_entity_poly.entity_id
_entity_poly.type
_entity_poly.pdbx_seq_one_letter_code
_entity_poly.pdbx_strand_id
1 'polypeptide(L)'
;MGMRTIYLLLFPLFLFFIVSCTEDEVDPNFSIENVGDVVMGSAKGSQVTISFTSTREWKASTVADWFTIAPVSGEAGTCNITLTAISENVTGNVRTATLTLTSGTLTQDITIEQESAEFVNLEQNIYNVSVEGGELDIRFSTNIAEDELLIYGSLGTGTWLTQETKTRASSSYMLNLTVLPNTDGVSRTAYIYFVKVTDMESIVVEMVTIIQRGEVASESTDYSSDKKVRVLQTAKLGKGLPIVLMGDGFIDTEINDGTYDAVMDKAFENLFTEEPIKSLRDYFNVYAVTAVSKHNIFGTGYETALGCELAGGNSTGISGEDNAVQRYVQCVDNIDMSETLAVVILNSPAYAGTTYFGYTNQTKVVEFAIAYCPVIYDLQSESFRQVLVHEAVGHGFAKLEDEYAYQENGTISSKEIKNVQYLQTLGWAQNVDFTSDPSQVLWSAFLNDNRYVSEKLGVFEGACTYIKGAYRPSEESMMNSNTEGFNAPSRKAIYDKIMERSLGKQMSYEEFAVFDLQNKSQTRSAKPTVGPSKLFTRPHFVNRMLDK
;
A
#
# COMPACT_ATOMS: atom_id res chain seq x y z
N MET A 1 52.05 -58.33 -52.22
CA MET A 1 52.33 -59.18 -53.40
C MET A 1 53.19 -60.34 -52.91
N GLY A 2 52.73 -61.58 -52.75
CA GLY A 2 51.45 -62.20 -53.04
C GLY A 2 51.23 -63.49 -52.23
N MET A 3 49.96 -63.90 -52.21
CA MET A 3 49.35 -65.14 -51.73
C MET A 3 50.15 -66.44 -51.99
N ARG A 4 49.95 -67.46 -51.13
CA ARG A 4 49.12 -68.64 -51.48
C ARG A 4 48.90 -69.62 -50.32
N THR A 5 47.62 -69.90 -50.10
CA THR A 5 46.99 -70.97 -49.30
C THR A 5 47.14 -72.35 -49.96
N ILE A 6 47.09 -73.45 -49.19
CA ILE A 6 46.34 -74.71 -49.48
C ILE A 6 46.24 -75.57 -48.20
N TYR A 7 45.04 -76.12 -47.96
CA TYR A 7 44.60 -76.99 -46.87
C TYR A 7 44.87 -78.48 -47.14
N LEU A 8 44.92 -79.32 -46.09
CA LEU A 8 44.32 -80.67 -46.09
C LEU A 8 44.13 -81.25 -44.67
N LEU A 9 42.93 -81.78 -44.43
CA LEU A 9 42.38 -82.43 -43.24
C LEU A 9 42.96 -83.83 -42.94
N LEU A 10 42.93 -84.26 -41.67
CA LEU A 10 42.47 -85.60 -41.26
C LEU A 10 42.19 -85.69 -39.73
N PHE A 11 40.94 -85.98 -39.35
CA PHE A 11 40.45 -86.51 -38.05
C PHE A 11 40.50 -88.06 -38.15
N PRO A 12 40.53 -88.92 -37.08
CA PRO A 12 39.45 -88.93 -36.06
C PRO A 12 39.69 -89.56 -34.65
N LEU A 13 38.68 -89.34 -33.80
CA LEU A 13 37.97 -90.27 -32.88
C LEU A 13 38.47 -90.63 -31.45
N PHE A 14 37.64 -90.19 -30.47
CA PHE A 14 37.14 -90.87 -29.25
C PHE A 14 38.15 -91.18 -28.10
N LEU A 15 37.83 -90.98 -26.81
CA LEU A 15 36.64 -91.47 -26.11
C LEU A 15 36.41 -90.67 -24.80
N PHE A 16 35.16 -90.23 -24.58
CA PHE A 16 34.65 -89.67 -23.32
C PHE A 16 34.48 -90.76 -22.25
N PHE A 17 34.80 -90.44 -21.00
CA PHE A 17 34.14 -91.02 -19.82
C PHE A 17 33.59 -89.88 -18.97
N ILE A 18 32.29 -89.65 -19.11
CA ILE A 18 31.48 -88.80 -18.22
C ILE A 18 30.96 -89.73 -17.13
N VAL A 19 31.35 -89.49 -15.88
CA VAL A 19 30.68 -90.04 -14.71
C VAL A 19 29.60 -89.03 -14.33
N SER A 20 28.36 -89.44 -14.53
CA SER A 20 27.14 -88.73 -14.15
C SER A 20 26.88 -88.94 -12.66
N CYS A 21 27.19 -87.94 -11.84
CA CYS A 21 26.57 -87.77 -10.52
C CYS A 21 25.38 -86.83 -10.72
N THR A 22 24.16 -87.37 -10.72
CA THR A 22 22.94 -86.58 -10.58
C THR A 22 22.81 -86.18 -9.12
N GLU A 23 23.34 -85.00 -8.76
CA GLU A 23 22.81 -84.26 -7.61
C GLU A 23 21.42 -83.76 -8.02
N ASP A 24 20.40 -84.01 -7.20
CA ASP A 24 19.05 -83.51 -7.44
C ASP A 24 19.10 -81.98 -7.53
N GLU A 25 19.00 -81.42 -8.75
CA GLU A 25 18.96 -79.96 -8.94
C GLU A 25 17.70 -79.42 -8.28
N VAL A 26 17.88 -78.59 -7.24
CA VAL A 26 16.78 -77.89 -6.58
C VAL A 26 16.22 -76.86 -7.55
N ASP A 27 14.93 -76.92 -7.88
CA ASP A 27 14.32 -75.92 -8.76
C ASP A 27 14.38 -74.52 -8.13
N PRO A 28 14.72 -73.47 -8.92
CA PRO A 28 14.76 -72.10 -8.42
C PRO A 28 13.36 -71.61 -8.06
N ASN A 29 13.20 -71.03 -6.88
CA ASN A 29 11.96 -70.46 -6.38
C ASN A 29 12.25 -69.26 -5.47
N PHE A 30 11.36 -68.27 -5.49
CA PHE A 30 11.37 -67.12 -4.57
C PHE A 30 10.10 -67.12 -3.73
N SER A 31 10.25 -66.93 -2.42
CA SER A 31 9.15 -66.65 -1.49
C SER A 31 9.38 -65.30 -0.83
N ILE A 32 8.61 -64.29 -1.21
CA ILE A 32 8.73 -62.92 -0.68
C ILE A 32 7.89 -62.81 0.58
N GLU A 33 8.47 -62.33 1.69
CA GLU A 33 7.82 -62.33 3.00
C GLU A 33 6.77 -61.21 3.15
N ASN A 34 6.82 -60.17 2.32
CA ASN A 34 5.83 -59.07 2.26
C ASN A 34 5.36 -58.83 0.82
N VAL A 35 4.11 -59.16 0.51
CA VAL A 35 3.49 -58.99 -0.83
C VAL A 35 2.70 -57.67 -0.88
N GLY A 36 3.35 -56.56 -0.52
CA GLY A 36 2.81 -55.21 -0.61
C GLY A 36 3.75 -54.29 -1.39
N ASP A 37 3.29 -53.07 -1.70
CA ASP A 37 4.11 -52.08 -2.39
C ASP A 37 5.34 -51.70 -1.53
N VAL A 38 6.53 -51.74 -2.13
CA VAL A 38 7.79 -51.40 -1.45
C VAL A 38 8.00 -49.89 -1.58
N VAL A 39 7.62 -49.15 -0.53
CA VAL A 39 7.68 -47.68 -0.50
C VAL A 39 8.94 -47.19 0.21
N MET A 40 9.68 -46.31 -0.45
CA MET A 40 10.85 -45.61 0.07
C MET A 40 10.52 -44.14 0.32
N GLY A 41 11.06 -43.57 1.40
CA GLY A 41 10.93 -42.14 1.68
C GLY A 41 11.51 -41.27 0.57
N SER A 42 11.00 -40.04 0.47
CA SER A 42 11.34 -39.09 -0.60
C SER A 42 12.79 -38.63 -0.60
N ALA A 43 13.46 -38.61 0.56
CA ALA A 43 14.80 -38.05 0.73
C ALA A 43 15.92 -38.89 0.08
N LYS A 44 17.01 -38.21 -0.29
CA LYS A 44 18.26 -38.88 -0.66
C LYS A 44 18.80 -39.69 0.53
N GLY A 45 19.17 -40.94 0.28
CA GLY A 45 19.68 -41.85 1.30
C GLY A 45 18.60 -42.61 2.08
N SER A 46 17.31 -42.36 1.82
CA SER A 46 16.22 -43.19 2.35
C SER A 46 16.43 -44.66 1.96
N GLN A 47 16.15 -45.56 2.90
CA GLN A 47 16.39 -46.99 2.71
C GLN A 47 15.12 -47.80 2.91
N VAL A 48 15.00 -48.89 2.15
CA VAL A 48 13.97 -49.92 2.36
C VAL A 48 14.60 -51.30 2.19
N THR A 49 14.21 -52.23 3.05
CA THR A 49 14.75 -53.59 3.04
C THR A 49 13.69 -54.56 2.55
N ILE A 50 14.06 -55.41 1.59
CA ILE A 50 13.22 -56.48 1.07
C ILE A 50 13.77 -57.82 1.56
N SER A 51 12.91 -58.59 2.21
CA SER A 51 13.19 -59.92 2.74
C SER A 51 12.52 -60.99 1.88
N PHE A 52 13.29 -61.98 1.44
CA PHE A 52 12.80 -63.09 0.64
C PHE A 52 13.62 -64.36 0.91
N THR A 53 13.02 -65.52 0.66
CA THR A 53 13.73 -66.81 0.66
C THR A 53 13.95 -67.25 -0.78
N SER A 54 15.19 -67.63 -1.13
CA SER A 54 15.51 -68.25 -2.41
C SER A 54 15.98 -69.68 -2.22
N THR A 55 15.56 -70.59 -3.09
CA THR A 55 16.00 -72.01 -3.03
C THR A 55 17.37 -72.24 -3.66
N ARG A 56 17.92 -71.24 -4.38
CA ARG A 56 19.20 -71.28 -5.11
C ARG A 56 19.93 -69.94 -5.03
N GLU A 57 21.14 -69.85 -5.59
CA GLU A 57 21.83 -68.58 -5.78
C GLU A 57 20.96 -67.57 -6.55
N TRP A 58 21.06 -66.29 -6.19
CA TRP A 58 20.23 -65.24 -6.73
C TRP A 58 21.03 -63.99 -7.08
N LYS A 59 20.46 -63.18 -7.99
CA LYS A 59 20.94 -61.84 -8.37
C LYS A 59 19.78 -60.85 -8.36
N ALA A 60 20.08 -59.61 -8.02
CA ALA A 60 19.15 -58.50 -8.06
C ALA A 60 19.66 -57.43 -9.03
N SER A 61 18.76 -56.89 -9.84
CA SER A 61 19.08 -55.86 -10.82
C SER A 61 17.92 -54.88 -11.00
N THR A 62 18.25 -53.67 -11.44
CA THR A 62 17.26 -52.66 -11.83
C THR A 62 17.83 -51.83 -12.97
N VAL A 63 16.95 -51.21 -13.75
CA VAL A 63 17.30 -50.20 -14.75
C VAL A 63 17.19 -48.78 -14.21
N ALA A 64 16.60 -48.60 -13.02
CA ALA A 64 16.45 -47.30 -12.38
C ALA A 64 17.80 -46.77 -11.91
N ASP A 65 18.03 -45.49 -12.13
CA ASP A 65 19.25 -44.77 -11.78
C ASP A 65 19.14 -44.02 -10.44
N TRP A 66 17.98 -44.08 -9.79
CA TRP A 66 17.68 -43.30 -8.60
C TRP A 66 17.80 -44.07 -7.28
N PHE A 67 18.10 -45.37 -7.28
CA PHE A 67 18.47 -46.13 -6.08
C PHE A 67 19.57 -47.17 -6.35
N THR A 68 20.32 -47.54 -5.30
CA THR A 68 21.28 -48.65 -5.32
C THR A 68 20.74 -49.88 -4.62
N ILE A 69 21.21 -51.07 -5.00
CA ILE A 69 20.87 -52.36 -4.38
C ILE A 69 22.10 -52.90 -3.63
N ALA A 70 21.94 -53.35 -2.39
CA ALA A 70 22.99 -54.06 -1.66
C ALA A 70 22.44 -55.16 -0.73
N PRO A 71 22.91 -56.42 -0.81
CA PRO A 71 23.81 -56.96 -1.84
C PRO A 71 23.09 -57.19 -3.19
N VAL A 72 23.84 -57.20 -4.30
CA VAL A 72 23.31 -57.47 -5.65
C VAL A 72 23.20 -58.96 -6.00
N SER A 73 23.71 -59.83 -5.13
CA SER A 73 23.65 -61.29 -5.29
C SER A 73 23.85 -61.99 -3.94
N GLY A 74 23.41 -63.25 -3.85
CA GLY A 74 23.61 -64.09 -2.67
C GLY A 74 23.34 -65.57 -2.95
N GLU A 75 23.55 -66.39 -1.93
CA GLU A 75 23.33 -67.84 -1.97
C GLU A 75 21.87 -68.20 -1.59
N ALA A 76 21.52 -69.47 -1.68
CA ALA A 76 20.23 -70.01 -1.24
C ALA A 76 19.98 -69.76 0.27
N GLY A 77 18.72 -69.57 0.64
CA GLY A 77 18.25 -69.33 2.00
C GLY A 77 17.47 -68.03 2.15
N THR A 78 17.24 -67.63 3.40
CA THR A 78 16.59 -66.36 3.74
C THR A 78 17.57 -65.21 3.54
N CYS A 79 17.18 -64.25 2.70
CA CYS A 79 18.02 -63.17 2.20
C CYS A 79 17.36 -61.81 2.42
N ASN A 80 18.19 -60.79 2.64
CA ASN A 80 17.77 -59.39 2.75
C ASN A 80 18.56 -58.54 1.76
N ILE A 81 17.87 -57.69 1.02
CA ILE A 81 18.46 -56.61 0.21
C ILE A 81 18.01 -55.27 0.73
N THR A 82 18.93 -54.31 0.82
CA THR A 82 18.64 -52.92 1.14
C THR A 82 18.75 -52.09 -0.12
N LEU A 83 17.66 -51.39 -0.45
CA LEU A 83 17.63 -50.37 -1.48
C LEU A 83 17.92 -49.02 -0.83
N THR A 84 18.72 -48.16 -1.46
CA THR A 84 19.06 -46.81 -0.96
C THR A 84 18.86 -45.77 -2.05
N ALA A 85 18.04 -44.75 -1.80
CA ALA A 85 17.85 -43.63 -2.73
C ALA A 85 19.15 -42.87 -2.99
N ILE A 86 19.49 -42.68 -4.27
CA ILE A 86 20.62 -41.86 -4.72
C ILE A 86 20.23 -40.37 -4.81
N SER A 87 18.96 -40.08 -5.10
CA SER A 87 18.43 -38.72 -5.20
C SER A 87 17.09 -38.58 -4.46
N GLU A 88 16.79 -37.34 -4.05
CA GLU A 88 15.48 -36.97 -3.54
C GLU A 88 14.46 -36.90 -4.68
N ASN A 89 13.21 -37.30 -4.43
CA ASN A 89 12.14 -37.24 -5.43
C ASN A 89 11.37 -35.91 -5.37
N VAL A 90 11.87 -34.88 -6.05
CA VAL A 90 11.22 -33.55 -6.10
C VAL A 90 10.20 -33.41 -7.25
N THR A 91 9.71 -34.51 -7.82
CA THR A 91 8.88 -34.48 -9.04
C THR A 91 7.41 -34.14 -8.79
N GLY A 92 7.00 -34.00 -7.52
CA GLY A 92 5.63 -33.74 -7.11
C GLY A 92 4.70 -34.95 -7.19
N ASN A 93 5.20 -36.10 -7.65
CA ASN A 93 4.46 -37.35 -7.77
C ASN A 93 5.29 -38.52 -7.27
N VAL A 94 4.63 -39.61 -6.88
CA VAL A 94 5.31 -40.88 -6.61
C VAL A 94 6.01 -41.35 -7.88
N ARG A 95 7.30 -41.67 -7.80
CA ARG A 95 8.06 -42.30 -8.90
C ARG A 95 8.23 -43.78 -8.64
N THR A 96 8.11 -44.59 -9.69
CA THR A 96 8.13 -46.05 -9.58
C THR A 96 9.26 -46.66 -10.43
N ALA A 97 9.75 -47.83 -10.02
CA ALA A 97 10.74 -48.62 -10.73
C ALA A 97 10.54 -50.11 -10.48
N THR A 98 11.10 -50.94 -11.36
CA THR A 98 11.09 -52.39 -11.19
C THR A 98 12.45 -52.87 -10.71
N LEU A 99 12.44 -53.65 -9.63
CA LEU A 99 13.55 -54.49 -9.19
C LEU A 99 13.29 -55.91 -9.69
N THR A 100 14.26 -56.49 -10.38
CA THR A 100 14.19 -57.87 -10.87
C THR A 100 15.14 -58.76 -10.07
N LEU A 101 14.59 -59.75 -9.38
CA LEU A 101 15.32 -60.86 -8.78
C LEU A 101 15.43 -62.00 -9.80
N THR A 102 16.59 -62.65 -9.88
CA THR A 102 16.84 -63.76 -10.81
C THR A 102 17.53 -64.90 -10.09
N SER A 103 17.00 -66.13 -10.24
CA SER A 103 17.63 -67.37 -9.77
C SER A 103 17.50 -68.42 -10.87
N GLY A 104 18.62 -68.88 -11.43
CA GLY A 104 18.62 -69.69 -12.65
C GLY A 104 17.93 -68.98 -13.82
N THR A 105 16.86 -69.58 -14.36
CA THR A 105 16.00 -68.98 -15.40
C THR A 105 14.75 -68.29 -14.84
N LEU A 106 14.50 -68.39 -13.53
CA LEU A 106 13.34 -67.76 -12.89
C LEU A 106 13.63 -66.29 -12.61
N THR A 107 12.70 -65.42 -12.99
CA THR A 107 12.72 -63.99 -12.69
C THR A 107 11.49 -63.61 -11.87
N GLN A 108 11.68 -62.75 -10.87
CA GLN A 108 10.61 -62.16 -10.07
C GLN A 108 10.77 -60.64 -10.05
N ASP A 109 9.74 -59.94 -10.49
CA ASP A 109 9.71 -58.48 -10.51
C ASP A 109 9.00 -57.95 -9.26
N ILE A 110 9.54 -56.85 -8.73
CA ILE A 110 9.02 -56.13 -7.56
C ILE A 110 8.95 -54.65 -7.92
N THR A 111 7.78 -54.04 -7.71
CA THR A 111 7.59 -52.59 -7.89
C THR A 111 8.13 -51.86 -6.66
N ILE A 112 9.02 -50.90 -6.89
CA ILE A 112 9.57 -49.99 -5.90
C ILE A 112 8.98 -48.62 -6.14
N GLU A 113 8.38 -48.03 -5.12
CA GLU A 113 7.87 -46.67 -5.13
C GLU A 113 8.75 -45.77 -4.28
N GLN A 114 8.97 -44.54 -4.71
CA GLN A 114 9.53 -43.50 -3.86
C GLN A 114 8.55 -42.35 -3.74
N GLU A 115 8.22 -41.99 -2.51
CA GLU A 115 7.33 -40.87 -2.21
C GLU A 115 7.87 -39.57 -2.80
N SER A 116 6.98 -38.62 -3.13
CA SER A 116 7.41 -37.27 -3.51
C SER A 116 7.84 -36.49 -2.28
N ALA A 117 8.92 -35.72 -2.42
CA ALA A 117 9.23 -34.66 -1.49
C ALA A 117 8.14 -33.60 -1.53
N GLU A 118 8.02 -32.88 -0.44
CA GLU A 118 7.18 -31.70 -0.38
C GLU A 118 7.81 -30.56 -1.18
N PHE A 119 6.99 -29.82 -1.93
CA PHE A 119 7.46 -28.79 -2.84
C PHE A 119 6.54 -27.59 -2.88
N VAL A 120 7.10 -26.45 -3.27
CA VAL A 120 6.37 -25.32 -3.87
C VAL A 120 6.99 -25.10 -5.23
N ASN A 121 6.17 -25.03 -6.27
CA ASN A 121 6.62 -24.74 -7.63
C ASN A 121 5.95 -23.47 -8.12
N LEU A 122 6.77 -22.45 -8.38
CA LEU A 122 6.36 -21.13 -8.84
C LEU A 122 6.34 -21.11 -10.38
N GLU A 123 5.26 -20.60 -10.98
CA GLU A 123 5.27 -20.35 -12.45
C GLU A 123 6.33 -19.30 -12.82
N GLN A 124 6.54 -18.33 -11.93
CA GLN A 124 7.51 -17.25 -12.08
C GLN A 124 7.98 -16.78 -10.70
N ASN A 125 9.29 -16.59 -10.56
CA ASN A 125 9.95 -16.22 -9.30
C ASN A 125 10.47 -14.77 -9.27
N ILE A 126 10.42 -14.04 -10.40
CA ILE A 126 10.79 -12.62 -10.48
C ILE A 126 9.72 -11.85 -11.24
N TYR A 127 9.14 -10.83 -10.64
CA TYR A 127 8.13 -9.95 -11.26
C TYR A 127 8.66 -8.52 -11.35
N ASN A 128 8.56 -7.94 -12.55
CA ASN A 128 8.88 -6.53 -12.78
C ASN A 128 7.57 -5.76 -12.94
N VAL A 129 7.39 -4.74 -12.10
CA VAL A 129 6.18 -3.92 -12.07
C VAL A 129 6.54 -2.51 -12.49
N SER A 130 5.65 -1.87 -13.26
CA SER A 130 5.84 -0.48 -13.66
C SER A 130 5.62 0.48 -12.49
N VAL A 131 5.90 1.76 -12.72
CA VAL A 131 5.78 2.83 -11.73
C VAL A 131 4.35 2.90 -11.18
N GLU A 132 3.35 2.68 -12.03
CA GLU A 132 1.93 2.78 -11.70
C GLU A 132 1.45 1.64 -10.78
N GLY A 133 2.18 0.53 -10.68
CA GLY A 133 1.73 -0.64 -9.93
C GLY A 133 0.63 -1.42 -10.66
N GLY A 134 -0.31 -1.98 -9.90
CA GLY A 134 -1.44 -2.75 -10.42
C GLY A 134 -1.62 -4.11 -9.76
N GLU A 135 -2.55 -4.91 -10.29
CA GLU A 135 -2.78 -6.28 -9.84
C GLU A 135 -1.64 -7.20 -10.26
N LEU A 136 -1.18 -8.03 -9.33
CA LEU A 136 -0.10 -8.98 -9.51
C LEU A 136 -0.54 -10.37 -9.00
N ASP A 137 -0.59 -11.32 -9.92
CA ASP A 137 -0.96 -12.70 -9.61
C ASP A 137 0.29 -13.58 -9.54
N ILE A 138 0.60 -14.10 -8.36
CA ILE A 138 1.66 -15.09 -8.17
C ILE A 138 1.02 -16.48 -8.16
N ARG A 139 1.29 -17.25 -9.20
CA ARG A 139 0.75 -18.60 -9.36
C ARG A 139 1.76 -19.65 -8.91
N PHE A 140 1.28 -20.61 -8.14
CA PHE A 140 2.10 -21.70 -7.63
C PHE A 140 1.30 -23.00 -7.47
N SER A 141 2.05 -24.10 -7.36
CA SER A 141 1.52 -25.42 -7.02
C SER A 141 2.33 -26.02 -5.88
N THR A 142 1.69 -26.79 -5.02
CA THR A 142 2.33 -27.40 -3.85
C THR A 142 1.58 -28.67 -3.44
N ASN A 143 2.29 -29.61 -2.81
CA ASN A 143 1.74 -30.75 -2.08
C ASN A 143 1.86 -30.59 -0.55
N ILE A 144 2.29 -29.41 -0.06
CA ILE A 144 2.32 -29.06 1.36
C ILE A 144 0.90 -28.75 1.83
N ALA A 145 0.54 -29.19 3.03
CA ALA A 145 -0.78 -28.92 3.61
C ALA A 145 -1.00 -27.41 3.85
N GLU A 146 -2.25 -26.95 3.72
CA GLU A 146 -2.61 -25.52 3.81
C GLU A 146 -2.27 -24.91 5.19
N ASP A 147 -2.32 -25.71 6.25
CA ASP A 147 -1.96 -25.33 7.62
C ASP A 147 -0.45 -25.39 7.92
N GLU A 148 0.34 -26.00 7.05
CA GLU A 148 1.80 -26.11 7.17
C GLU A 148 2.55 -25.08 6.30
N LEU A 149 1.89 -24.47 5.31
CA LEU A 149 2.49 -23.48 4.41
C LEU A 149 2.11 -22.05 4.79
N LEU A 150 3.08 -21.29 5.30
CA LEU A 150 2.94 -19.84 5.53
C LEU A 150 3.56 -19.05 4.38
N ILE A 151 2.90 -17.95 4.01
CA ILE A 151 3.38 -17.01 3.01
C ILE A 151 3.48 -15.63 3.65
N TYR A 152 4.66 -15.02 3.64
CA TYR A 152 4.84 -13.68 4.19
C TYR A 152 5.86 -12.86 3.38
N GLY A 153 5.67 -11.55 3.36
CA GLY A 153 6.60 -10.61 2.75
C GLY A 153 7.75 -10.21 3.67
N SER A 154 8.86 -9.76 3.08
CA SER A 154 9.98 -9.12 3.79
C SER A 154 9.51 -7.90 4.61
N LEU A 155 10.31 -7.48 5.60
CA LEU A 155 10.00 -6.31 6.42
C LEU A 155 9.74 -5.07 5.53
N GLY A 156 8.67 -4.33 5.83
CA GLY A 156 8.27 -3.13 5.06
C GLY A 156 7.40 -3.40 3.83
N THR A 157 7.24 -4.65 3.40
CA THR A 157 6.47 -5.01 2.20
C THR A 157 5.00 -4.61 2.27
N GLY A 158 4.37 -4.70 3.45
CA GLY A 158 2.97 -4.34 3.67
C GLY A 158 2.64 -2.84 3.51
N THR A 159 3.65 -1.99 3.26
CA THR A 159 3.44 -0.56 2.98
C THR A 159 3.07 -0.28 1.52
N TRP A 160 3.34 -1.21 0.60
CA TRP A 160 3.11 -1.02 -0.84
C TRP A 160 2.66 -2.26 -1.60
N LEU A 161 2.67 -3.44 -0.98
CA LEU A 161 2.00 -4.65 -1.45
C LEU A 161 0.85 -4.98 -0.50
N THR A 162 -0.38 -4.96 -1.01
CA THR A 162 -1.59 -5.32 -0.24
C THR A 162 -2.22 -6.57 -0.80
N GLN A 163 -2.80 -7.40 0.06
CA GLN A 163 -3.52 -8.60 -0.35
C GLN A 163 -5.02 -8.39 -0.11
N GLU A 164 -5.83 -8.45 -1.17
CA GLU A 164 -7.29 -8.47 -1.03
C GLU A 164 -7.80 -9.91 -0.85
N THR A 165 -8.83 -10.08 -0.01
CA THR A 165 -9.54 -11.34 0.15
C THR A 165 -10.50 -11.58 -1.02
N LYS A 166 -10.10 -12.37 -2.01
CA LYS A 166 -11.01 -12.91 -3.03
C LYS A 166 -11.27 -14.41 -2.82
N THR A 167 -12.54 -14.81 -2.95
CA THR A 167 -13.03 -16.18 -2.82
C THR A 167 -12.72 -17.02 -4.07
N ARG A 168 -12.33 -18.28 -3.83
CA ARG A 168 -11.69 -19.27 -4.73
C ARG A 168 -12.31 -19.47 -6.12
N ALA A 169 -11.43 -19.82 -7.09
CA ALA A 169 -11.73 -20.78 -8.16
C ALA A 169 -10.50 -21.64 -8.56
N SER A 170 -10.71 -22.97 -8.50
CA SER A 170 -10.06 -24.11 -9.20
C SER A 170 -8.53 -24.30 -9.18
N SER A 171 -8.10 -25.40 -8.53
CA SER A 171 -6.95 -26.30 -8.83
C SER A 171 -5.52 -25.75 -9.05
N SER A 172 -5.30 -24.43 -9.00
CA SER A 172 -4.00 -23.77 -8.93
C SER A 172 -4.02 -22.77 -7.77
N TYR A 173 -3.02 -22.79 -6.89
CA TYR A 173 -2.93 -21.82 -5.81
C TYR A 173 -2.45 -20.49 -6.38
N MET A 174 -3.11 -19.40 -5.99
CA MET A 174 -2.83 -18.06 -6.49
C MET A 174 -2.76 -17.10 -5.30
N LEU A 175 -1.66 -16.37 -5.20
CA LEU A 175 -1.50 -15.25 -4.30
C LEU A 175 -1.74 -13.97 -5.10
N ASN A 176 -2.89 -13.32 -4.85
CA ASN A 176 -3.24 -12.05 -5.47
C ASN A 176 -2.70 -10.90 -4.62
N LEU A 177 -1.90 -10.04 -5.24
CA LEU A 177 -1.36 -8.83 -4.63
C LEU A 177 -1.81 -7.62 -5.45
N THR A 178 -2.09 -6.52 -4.78
CA THR A 178 -2.20 -5.20 -5.39
C THR A 178 -0.92 -4.44 -5.07
N VAL A 179 -0.22 -4.00 -6.12
CA VAL A 179 1.00 -3.21 -6.03
C VAL A 179 0.63 -1.73 -6.10
N LEU A 180 0.91 -0.98 -5.04
CA LEU A 180 0.70 0.47 -5.04
C LEU A 180 1.70 1.17 -5.98
N PRO A 181 1.39 2.36 -6.53
CA PRO A 181 2.34 3.14 -7.33
C PRO A 181 3.64 3.43 -6.58
N ASN A 182 4.76 3.51 -7.30
CA ASN A 182 6.08 3.89 -6.78
C ASN A 182 6.49 5.26 -7.32
N THR A 183 5.96 6.31 -6.69
CA THR A 183 6.29 7.71 -7.00
C THR A 183 7.69 8.10 -6.53
N ASP A 184 8.36 7.25 -5.74
CA ASP A 184 9.75 7.45 -5.39
C ASP A 184 10.57 7.19 -6.65
N GLY A 185 11.46 8.11 -7.03
CA GLY A 185 12.28 7.90 -8.23
C GLY A 185 13.41 6.88 -8.09
N VAL A 186 13.34 6.06 -7.04
CA VAL A 186 14.19 4.90 -6.79
C VAL A 186 13.33 3.63 -6.88
N SER A 187 13.81 2.65 -7.64
CA SER A 187 13.15 1.33 -7.69
C SER A 187 13.17 0.65 -6.32
N ARG A 188 12.05 0.02 -5.96
CA ARG A 188 11.90 -0.74 -4.71
C ARG A 188 11.77 -2.23 -5.00
N THR A 189 12.21 -3.05 -4.05
CA THR A 189 12.20 -4.51 -4.16
C THR A 189 11.59 -5.13 -2.91
N ALA A 190 10.71 -6.12 -3.08
CA ALA A 190 10.18 -6.96 -2.02
C ALA A 190 10.49 -8.43 -2.29
N TYR A 191 10.60 -9.19 -1.21
CA TYR A 191 10.71 -10.65 -1.23
C TYR A 191 9.49 -11.26 -0.58
N ILE A 192 8.85 -12.22 -1.24
CA ILE A 192 7.78 -13.04 -0.67
C ILE A 192 8.36 -14.44 -0.41
N TYR A 193 8.26 -14.88 0.83
CA TYR A 193 8.77 -16.18 1.27
C TYR A 193 7.62 -17.16 1.41
N PHE A 194 7.81 -18.35 0.83
CA PHE A 194 6.98 -19.53 1.07
C PHE A 194 7.71 -20.37 2.11
N VAL A 195 7.09 -20.56 3.26
CA VAL A 195 7.72 -21.17 4.43
C VAL A 195 6.90 -22.34 4.92
N LYS A 196 7.53 -23.51 4.93
CA LYS A 196 6.97 -24.67 5.61
C LYS A 196 7.23 -24.53 7.10
N VAL A 197 6.18 -24.66 7.91
CA VAL A 197 6.27 -24.71 9.36
C VAL A 197 5.99 -26.13 9.84
N THR A 198 6.88 -26.63 10.68
CA THR A 198 6.68 -27.86 11.44
C THR A 198 6.72 -27.52 12.94
N ASP A 199 6.36 -28.47 13.80
CA ASP A 199 6.38 -28.28 15.27
C ASP A 199 7.75 -27.86 15.84
N MET A 200 8.84 -28.02 15.09
CA MET A 200 10.21 -27.77 15.55
C MET A 200 11.00 -26.75 14.71
N GLU A 201 10.61 -26.47 13.46
CA GLU A 201 11.39 -25.64 12.55
C GLU A 201 10.53 -24.96 11.47
N SER A 202 10.99 -23.80 10.98
CA SER A 202 10.44 -23.09 9.83
C SER A 202 11.47 -23.05 8.71
N ILE A 203 11.13 -23.60 7.54
CA ILE A 203 12.03 -23.76 6.41
C ILE A 203 11.48 -22.96 5.23
N VAL A 204 12.28 -22.02 4.70
CA VAL A 204 11.95 -21.33 3.45
C VAL A 204 12.09 -22.34 2.31
N VAL A 205 10.97 -22.67 1.67
CA VAL A 205 10.93 -23.63 0.56
C VAL A 205 11.05 -22.94 -0.79
N GLU A 206 10.52 -21.72 -0.93
CA GLU A 206 10.60 -20.92 -2.16
C GLU A 206 10.57 -19.41 -1.88
N MET A 207 11.02 -18.62 -2.86
CA MET A 207 11.04 -17.16 -2.76
C MET A 207 10.68 -16.49 -4.09
N VAL A 208 9.78 -15.50 -4.02
CA VAL A 208 9.46 -14.60 -5.13
C VAL A 208 10.09 -13.23 -4.90
N THR A 209 10.69 -12.65 -5.94
CA THR A 209 11.23 -11.29 -5.95
C THR A 209 10.31 -10.38 -6.78
N ILE A 210 9.86 -9.27 -6.19
CA ILE A 210 9.05 -8.25 -6.88
C ILE A 210 9.87 -6.98 -6.96
N ILE A 211 10.14 -6.50 -8.17
CA ILE A 211 10.90 -5.27 -8.42
C ILE A 211 9.95 -4.27 -9.07
N GLN A 212 9.70 -3.15 -8.39
CA GLN A 212 8.91 -2.06 -8.94
C GLN A 212 9.81 -0.90 -9.33
N ARG A 213 9.67 -0.40 -10.56
CA ARG A 213 10.41 0.77 -11.04
C ARG A 213 10.03 2.02 -10.25
N GLY A 214 11.00 2.90 -10.00
CA GLY A 214 10.75 4.26 -9.54
C GLY A 214 10.45 5.20 -10.70
N GLU A 215 9.72 6.27 -10.43
CA GLU A 215 9.41 7.32 -11.40
C GLU A 215 10.69 8.08 -11.81
N VAL A 216 10.99 8.18 -13.10
CA VAL A 216 12.18 8.94 -13.54
C VAL A 216 11.82 10.43 -13.49
N ALA A 217 12.40 11.15 -12.53
CA ALA A 217 12.28 12.60 -12.43
C ALA A 217 12.65 13.26 -13.76
N SER A 218 11.82 14.18 -14.21
CA SER A 218 12.24 15.17 -15.20
C SER A 218 12.80 16.40 -14.46
N GLU A 219 13.81 17.04 -15.05
CA GLU A 219 14.51 18.17 -14.44
C GLU A 219 14.30 19.46 -15.24
N SER A 220 14.00 20.56 -14.54
CA SER A 220 13.89 21.89 -15.15
C SER A 220 15.22 22.39 -15.67
N THR A 221 15.21 22.97 -16.87
CA THR A 221 16.36 23.65 -17.48
C THR A 221 16.18 25.15 -17.64
N ASP A 222 14.94 25.64 -17.57
CA ASP A 222 14.56 27.05 -17.66
C ASP A 222 13.74 27.54 -16.46
N TYR A 223 14.29 28.47 -15.69
CA TYR A 223 13.64 29.09 -14.54
C TYR A 223 13.06 30.48 -14.86
N SER A 224 12.96 30.86 -16.13
CA SER A 224 12.49 32.19 -16.55
C SER A 224 11.05 32.51 -16.16
N SER A 225 10.25 31.48 -15.83
CA SER A 225 8.88 31.63 -15.34
C SER A 225 8.76 31.65 -13.82
N ASP A 226 9.85 31.44 -13.09
CA ASP A 226 9.83 31.45 -11.63
C ASP A 226 9.40 32.81 -11.08
N LYS A 227 8.56 32.80 -10.04
CA LYS A 227 7.99 33.97 -9.33
C LYS A 227 7.09 34.87 -10.18
N LYS A 228 6.67 34.42 -11.38
CA LYS A 228 5.65 35.16 -12.13
C LYS A 228 4.33 35.14 -11.39
N VAL A 229 3.69 36.31 -11.28
CA VAL A 229 2.40 36.49 -10.62
C VAL A 229 1.31 36.62 -11.66
N ARG A 230 0.24 35.83 -11.52
CA ARG A 230 -1.01 35.94 -12.28
C ARG A 230 -2.14 36.33 -11.34
N VAL A 231 -2.85 37.41 -11.66
CA VAL A 231 -4.06 37.81 -10.92
C VAL A 231 -5.23 36.98 -11.43
N LEU A 232 -5.78 36.11 -10.58
CA LEU A 232 -6.94 35.28 -10.90
C LEU A 232 -8.25 36.01 -10.58
N GLN A 233 -8.26 36.78 -9.49
CA GLN A 233 -9.43 37.54 -9.08
C GLN A 233 -9.03 38.80 -8.31
N THR A 234 -9.73 39.89 -8.60
CA THR A 234 -9.74 41.08 -7.75
C THR A 234 -11.10 41.17 -7.04
N ALA A 235 -11.07 41.41 -5.74
CA ALA A 235 -12.27 41.56 -4.93
C ALA A 235 -13.12 42.73 -5.44
N LYS A 236 -14.44 42.53 -5.41
CA LYS A 236 -15.44 43.58 -5.69
C LYS A 236 -15.97 44.22 -4.40
N LEU A 237 -15.80 43.54 -3.27
CA LEU A 237 -16.31 43.94 -1.97
C LEU A 237 -15.20 43.91 -0.90
N GLY A 238 -15.32 44.80 0.10
CA GLY A 238 -14.38 44.88 1.22
C GLY A 238 -12.94 45.22 0.82
N LYS A 239 -11.99 44.98 1.73
CA LYS A 239 -10.56 45.23 1.49
C LYS A 239 -9.88 44.22 0.55
N GLY A 240 -10.57 43.12 0.21
CA GLY A 240 -10.06 42.03 -0.62
C GLY A 240 -9.09 41.12 0.15
N LEU A 241 -9.63 40.04 0.74
CA LEU A 241 -8.85 39.07 1.50
C LEU A 241 -7.90 38.30 0.58
N PRO A 242 -6.59 38.27 0.88
CA PRO A 242 -5.61 37.67 -0.01
C PRO A 242 -5.57 36.14 0.10
N ILE A 243 -5.67 35.47 -1.05
CA ILE A 243 -5.33 34.06 -1.25
C ILE A 243 -4.24 33.99 -2.32
N VAL A 244 -3.16 33.27 -2.04
CA VAL A 244 -2.08 33.02 -2.99
C VAL A 244 -1.96 31.53 -3.24
N LEU A 245 -2.30 31.12 -4.46
CA LEU A 245 -2.05 29.78 -4.99
C LEU A 245 -0.62 29.70 -5.50
N MET A 246 0.04 28.58 -5.24
CA MET A 246 1.32 28.21 -5.85
C MET A 246 1.39 26.70 -5.98
N GLY A 247 2.29 26.20 -6.81
CA GLY A 247 2.44 24.76 -7.03
C GLY A 247 3.85 24.32 -6.66
N ASP A 248 3.99 23.11 -6.12
CA ASP A 248 5.30 22.48 -5.91
C ASP A 248 5.42 21.18 -6.71
N GLY A 249 6.63 20.85 -7.14
CA GLY A 249 6.87 19.70 -8.03
C GLY A 249 6.44 19.93 -9.48
N PHE A 250 6.33 21.18 -9.93
CA PHE A 250 6.08 21.50 -11.34
C PHE A 250 7.34 22.00 -12.02
N ILE A 251 7.75 21.34 -13.11
CA ILE A 251 8.95 21.73 -13.88
C ILE A 251 8.62 22.72 -15.01
N ASP A 252 9.67 23.30 -15.58
CA ASP A 252 9.61 24.28 -16.67
C ASP A 252 8.75 23.82 -17.86
N THR A 253 8.82 22.55 -18.25
CA THR A 253 8.01 22.02 -19.36
C THR A 253 6.51 21.96 -19.03
N GLU A 254 6.14 21.58 -17.81
CA GLU A 254 4.74 21.52 -17.34
C GLU A 254 4.15 22.94 -17.12
N ILE A 255 5.02 23.91 -16.87
CA ILE A 255 4.63 25.32 -16.84
C ILE A 255 4.41 25.83 -18.27
N ASN A 256 5.31 25.51 -19.20
CA ASN A 256 5.26 26.00 -20.58
C ASN A 256 4.14 25.37 -21.42
N ASP A 257 3.75 24.12 -21.13
CA ASP A 257 2.66 23.43 -21.84
C ASP A 257 1.26 23.75 -21.32
N GLY A 258 1.17 24.51 -20.20
CA GLY A 258 -0.08 24.95 -19.59
C GLY A 258 -0.64 24.03 -18.50
N THR A 259 0.03 22.92 -18.18
CA THR A 259 -0.38 22.01 -17.09
C THR A 259 -0.47 22.74 -15.76
N TYR A 260 0.55 23.52 -15.40
CA TYR A 260 0.58 24.31 -14.17
C TYR A 260 -0.62 25.25 -14.06
N ASP A 261 -0.91 26.01 -15.13
CA ASP A 261 -2.01 26.97 -15.15
C ASP A 261 -3.37 26.28 -15.02
N ALA A 262 -3.56 25.14 -15.68
CA ALA A 262 -4.78 24.33 -15.54
C ALA A 262 -4.98 23.83 -14.10
N VAL A 263 -3.91 23.44 -13.41
CA VAL A 263 -3.96 23.04 -11.99
C VAL A 263 -4.34 24.22 -11.10
N MET A 264 -3.68 25.38 -11.26
CA MET A 264 -4.00 26.58 -10.47
C MET A 264 -5.43 27.08 -10.71
N ASP A 265 -5.90 27.07 -11.95
CA ASP A 265 -7.27 27.48 -12.30
C ASP A 265 -8.31 26.52 -11.69
N LYS A 266 -8.04 25.22 -11.70
CA LYS A 266 -8.92 24.24 -11.05
C LYS A 266 -8.93 24.41 -9.53
N ALA A 267 -7.77 24.60 -8.91
CA ALA A 267 -7.66 24.85 -7.48
C ALA A 267 -8.43 26.11 -7.08
N PHE A 268 -8.29 27.19 -7.85
CA PHE A 268 -9.03 28.43 -7.68
C PHE A 268 -10.55 28.22 -7.72
N GLU A 269 -11.08 27.51 -8.72
CA GLU A 269 -12.52 27.25 -8.77
C GLU A 269 -12.98 26.34 -7.63
N ASN A 270 -12.18 25.34 -7.24
CA ASN A 270 -12.50 24.41 -6.16
C ASN A 270 -12.64 25.11 -4.79
N LEU A 271 -11.82 26.14 -4.50
CA LEU A 271 -11.89 26.93 -3.25
C LEU A 271 -13.29 27.51 -2.99
N PHE A 272 -14.02 27.87 -4.04
CA PHE A 272 -15.31 28.57 -3.95
C PHE A 272 -16.50 27.65 -4.25
N THR A 273 -16.37 26.35 -4.00
CA THR A 273 -17.46 25.37 -4.24
C THR A 273 -18.45 25.23 -3.09
N GLU A 274 -18.05 25.58 -1.86
CA GLU A 274 -18.86 25.38 -0.65
C GLU A 274 -19.34 26.70 -0.04
N GLU A 275 -20.52 26.66 0.59
CA GLU A 275 -21.02 27.81 1.34
C GLU A 275 -20.32 27.91 2.72
N PRO A 276 -20.08 29.14 3.21
CA PRO A 276 -20.51 30.43 2.65
C PRO A 276 -19.48 31.07 1.70
N ILE A 277 -18.27 30.51 1.60
CA ILE A 277 -17.18 31.14 0.85
C ILE A 277 -17.54 31.31 -0.64
N LYS A 278 -18.31 30.37 -1.20
CA LYS A 278 -18.88 30.45 -2.55
C LYS A 278 -19.67 31.74 -2.78
N SER A 279 -20.68 32.01 -1.95
CA SER A 279 -21.50 33.23 -2.08
C SER A 279 -20.76 34.50 -1.67
N LEU A 280 -19.63 34.37 -0.97
CA LEU A 280 -18.77 35.46 -0.54
C LEU A 280 -17.49 35.60 -1.38
N ARG A 281 -17.42 34.95 -2.54
CA ARG A 281 -16.25 34.96 -3.44
C ARG A 281 -15.77 36.37 -3.78
N ASP A 282 -16.69 37.33 -3.93
CA ASP A 282 -16.39 38.71 -4.29
C ASP A 282 -15.61 39.50 -3.21
N TYR A 283 -15.38 38.94 -2.03
CA TYR A 283 -14.53 39.53 -0.97
C TYR A 283 -13.05 39.17 -1.07
N PHE A 284 -12.64 38.35 -2.05
CA PHE A 284 -11.28 37.79 -2.13
C PHE A 284 -10.49 38.33 -3.31
N ASN A 285 -9.22 38.66 -3.03
CA ASN A 285 -8.18 38.82 -4.05
C ASN A 285 -7.45 37.48 -4.17
N VAL A 286 -7.39 36.91 -5.37
CA VAL A 286 -6.75 35.61 -5.59
C VAL A 286 -5.65 35.73 -6.64
N TYR A 287 -4.48 35.21 -6.30
CA TYR A 287 -3.29 35.22 -7.14
C TYR A 287 -2.77 33.80 -7.34
N ALA A 288 -2.15 33.54 -8.47
CA ALA A 288 -1.26 32.40 -8.67
C ALA A 288 0.18 32.89 -8.80
N VAL A 289 1.11 32.29 -8.08
CA VAL A 289 2.54 32.58 -8.17
C VAL A 289 3.26 31.32 -8.63
N THR A 290 3.86 31.39 -9.81
CA THR A 290 4.61 30.28 -10.39
C THR A 290 5.87 29.99 -9.57
N ALA A 291 6.03 28.74 -9.14
CA ALA A 291 7.24 28.25 -8.48
C ALA A 291 7.82 27.11 -9.33
N VAL A 292 8.93 27.38 -10.03
CA VAL A 292 9.56 26.40 -10.92
C VAL A 292 10.38 25.44 -10.07
N SER A 293 9.96 24.19 -9.98
CA SER A 293 10.68 23.14 -9.25
C SER A 293 11.81 22.58 -10.09
N LYS A 294 12.91 22.16 -9.44
CA LYS A 294 14.00 21.48 -10.14
C LYS A 294 13.56 20.11 -10.62
N HIS A 295 12.85 19.35 -9.79
CA HIS A 295 12.29 18.05 -10.16
C HIS A 295 10.76 18.04 -10.03
N ASN A 296 10.09 17.22 -10.84
CA ASN A 296 8.64 17.03 -10.78
C ASN A 296 8.17 15.86 -9.88
N ILE A 297 9.08 15.33 -9.07
CA ILE A 297 8.78 14.29 -8.09
C ILE A 297 9.35 14.67 -6.72
N PHE A 298 8.79 14.05 -5.68
CA PHE A 298 9.12 14.32 -4.27
C PHE A 298 9.96 13.18 -3.68
N GLY A 299 10.64 13.45 -2.56
CA GLY A 299 11.37 12.45 -1.79
C GLY A 299 12.89 12.61 -1.82
N THR A 300 13.60 11.65 -1.23
CA THR A 300 15.04 11.75 -1.01
C THR A 300 15.83 11.85 -2.32
N GLY A 301 16.66 12.89 -2.43
CA GLY A 301 17.49 13.13 -3.62
C GLY A 301 16.82 13.99 -4.69
N TYR A 302 15.55 14.37 -4.49
CA TYR A 302 14.84 15.33 -5.33
C TYR A 302 14.75 16.68 -4.64
N GLU A 303 14.59 17.72 -5.46
CA GLU A 303 14.59 19.12 -5.06
C GLU A 303 13.39 19.79 -5.74
N THR A 304 12.45 20.29 -4.95
CA THR A 304 11.30 21.05 -5.43
C THR A 304 11.42 22.51 -4.99
N ALA A 305 10.60 23.41 -5.55
CA ALA A 305 10.71 24.85 -5.31
C ALA A 305 10.40 25.25 -3.86
N LEU A 306 9.51 24.49 -3.22
CA LEU A 306 9.03 24.74 -1.85
C LEU A 306 9.48 23.66 -0.85
N GLY A 307 10.31 22.70 -1.30
CA GLY A 307 10.87 21.65 -0.46
C GLY A 307 9.80 20.78 0.19
N CYS A 308 8.68 20.52 -0.49
CA CYS A 308 7.63 19.71 0.08
C CYS A 308 8.05 18.24 0.24
N GLU A 309 7.63 17.63 1.33
CA GLU A 309 7.82 16.21 1.60
C GLU A 309 6.50 15.57 2.02
N LEU A 310 6.14 14.47 1.36
CA LEU A 310 5.02 13.61 1.72
C LEU A 310 5.53 12.56 2.72
N ALA A 311 4.92 12.48 3.90
CA ALA A 311 5.36 11.55 4.95
C ALA A 311 5.28 10.06 4.53
N GLY A 312 4.40 9.73 3.57
CA GLY A 312 4.24 8.37 3.06
C GLY A 312 3.59 7.38 4.04
N GLY A 313 3.52 6.11 3.64
CA GLY A 313 2.90 5.05 4.43
C GLY A 313 1.43 5.29 4.76
N ASN A 314 1.07 5.14 6.04
CA ASN A 314 -0.28 5.38 6.57
C ASN A 314 -0.52 6.84 7.03
N SER A 315 0.43 7.75 6.77
CA SER A 315 0.29 9.17 7.09
C SER A 315 -0.22 9.95 5.89
N THR A 316 -0.96 11.02 6.17
CA THR A 316 -1.41 12.05 5.23
C THR A 316 -0.65 13.36 5.39
N GLY A 317 0.38 13.36 6.26
CA GLY A 317 1.17 14.54 6.59
C GLY A 317 2.03 15.02 5.43
N ILE A 318 2.02 16.33 5.24
CA ILE A 318 2.85 17.04 4.27
C ILE A 318 3.61 18.13 5.00
N SER A 319 4.92 18.21 4.80
CA SER A 319 5.74 19.35 5.23
C SER A 319 6.27 20.12 4.02
N GLY A 320 6.71 21.36 4.24
CA GLY A 320 7.40 22.18 3.24
C GLY A 320 8.22 23.28 3.93
N GLU A 321 8.97 24.05 3.16
CA GLU A 321 9.76 25.17 3.68
C GLU A 321 8.90 26.44 3.83
N ASP A 322 8.45 26.73 5.05
CA ASP A 322 7.65 27.94 5.36
C ASP A 322 8.26 29.22 4.79
N ASN A 323 9.58 29.37 4.87
CA ASN A 323 10.28 30.56 4.38
C ASN A 323 10.32 30.62 2.86
N ALA A 324 10.31 29.48 2.17
CA ALA A 324 10.16 29.44 0.72
C ALA A 324 8.76 29.91 0.32
N VAL A 325 7.72 29.34 0.94
CA VAL A 325 6.32 29.72 0.70
C VAL A 325 6.13 31.22 0.92
N GLN A 326 6.61 31.77 2.04
CA GLN A 326 6.51 33.20 2.34
C GLN A 326 7.19 34.08 1.28
N ARG A 327 8.38 33.69 0.78
CA ARG A 327 9.06 34.43 -0.31
C ARG A 327 8.23 34.45 -1.60
N TYR A 328 7.54 33.37 -1.94
CA TYR A 328 6.66 33.33 -3.10
C TYR A 328 5.39 34.16 -2.88
N VAL A 329 4.80 34.13 -1.68
CA VAL A 329 3.68 35.03 -1.33
C VAL A 329 4.08 36.50 -1.51
N GLN A 330 5.27 36.88 -1.03
CA GLN A 330 5.81 38.24 -1.12
C GLN A 330 6.10 38.71 -2.56
N CYS A 331 6.03 37.83 -3.57
CA CYS A 331 6.12 38.25 -4.97
C CYS A 331 4.89 39.03 -5.42
N VAL A 332 3.76 38.91 -4.71
CA VAL A 332 2.57 39.72 -4.96
C VAL A 332 2.74 41.11 -4.35
N ASP A 333 2.71 42.14 -5.20
CA ASP A 333 2.90 43.53 -4.79
C ASP A 333 1.88 43.96 -3.74
N ASN A 334 2.37 44.57 -2.65
CA ASN A 334 1.59 45.10 -1.53
C ASN A 334 0.69 44.07 -0.82
N ILE A 335 1.04 42.78 -0.87
CA ILE A 335 0.31 41.74 -0.15
C ILE A 335 0.37 41.95 1.36
N ASP A 336 -0.76 41.80 2.05
CA ASP A 336 -0.78 41.76 3.52
C ASP A 336 -0.46 40.34 3.99
N MET A 337 0.81 40.09 4.29
CA MET A 337 1.28 38.80 4.79
C MET A 337 0.51 38.33 6.03
N SER A 338 0.07 39.25 6.90
CA SER A 338 -0.63 38.88 8.14
C SER A 338 -2.05 38.37 7.92
N GLU A 339 -2.61 38.59 6.72
CA GLU A 339 -3.97 38.22 6.32
C GLU A 339 -4.01 37.12 5.25
N THR A 340 -2.85 36.67 4.76
CA THR A 340 -2.79 35.84 3.55
C THR A 340 -2.97 34.35 3.84
N LEU A 341 -3.85 33.71 3.09
CA LEU A 341 -3.85 32.25 2.95
C LEU A 341 -2.96 31.84 1.79
N ALA A 342 -1.87 31.12 2.05
CA ALA A 342 -1.09 30.44 1.04
C ALA A 342 -1.65 29.03 0.82
N VAL A 343 -1.91 28.67 -0.43
CA VAL A 343 -2.36 27.33 -0.82
C VAL A 343 -1.33 26.75 -1.80
N VAL A 344 -0.65 25.71 -1.34
CA VAL A 344 0.39 25.00 -2.09
C VAL A 344 -0.21 23.75 -2.69
N ILE A 345 -0.30 23.69 -4.01
CA ILE A 345 -0.78 22.52 -4.74
C ILE A 345 0.40 21.64 -5.14
N LEU A 346 0.45 20.39 -4.66
CA LEU A 346 1.55 19.48 -4.99
C LEU A 346 1.23 18.74 -6.29
N ASN A 347 2.21 18.64 -7.20
CA ASN A 347 2.15 17.79 -8.39
C ASN A 347 2.24 16.31 -8.03
N SER A 348 1.25 15.80 -7.30
CA SER A 348 1.23 14.42 -6.81
C SER A 348 -0.21 13.92 -6.75
N PRO A 349 -0.47 12.66 -7.16
CA PRO A 349 -1.78 12.03 -7.04
C PRO A 349 -2.07 11.50 -5.62
N ALA A 350 -1.13 11.66 -4.67
CA ALA A 350 -1.26 11.09 -3.34
C ALA A 350 -2.45 11.66 -2.57
N TYR A 351 -3.21 10.78 -1.91
CA TYR A 351 -4.25 11.20 -0.97
C TYR A 351 -3.62 11.68 0.34
N ALA A 352 -3.44 13.00 0.46
CA ALA A 352 -2.84 13.67 1.60
C ALA A 352 -3.33 15.13 1.68
N GLY A 353 -3.12 15.78 2.82
CA GLY A 353 -3.55 17.15 3.07
C GLY A 353 -3.04 17.57 4.44
N THR A 354 -2.50 18.79 4.54
CA THR A 354 -2.03 19.31 5.82
C THR A 354 -2.03 20.83 5.82
N THR A 355 -2.51 21.42 6.92
CA THR A 355 -2.51 22.87 7.12
C THR A 355 -1.65 23.28 8.30
N TYR A 356 -0.87 24.34 8.13
CA TYR A 356 -0.07 25.00 9.15
C TYR A 356 -0.60 26.41 9.40
N PHE A 357 -0.85 26.76 10.66
CA PHE A 357 -1.29 28.09 11.06
C PHE A 357 -0.74 28.51 12.43
N GLY A 358 -1.08 29.71 12.89
CA GLY A 358 -0.60 30.22 14.19
C GLY A 358 0.75 30.92 14.07
N TYR A 359 1.01 31.53 12.92
CA TYR A 359 2.16 32.41 12.71
C TYR A 359 1.99 33.71 13.50
N THR A 360 3.08 34.41 13.78
CA THR A 360 3.09 35.63 14.57
C THR A 360 3.73 36.80 13.82
N ASN A 361 3.15 37.99 13.99
CA ASN A 361 3.82 39.25 13.70
C ASN A 361 4.18 39.89 15.04
N GLN A 362 5.48 39.94 15.33
CA GLN A 362 6.01 40.28 16.66
C GLN A 362 5.47 39.34 17.74
N THR A 363 4.50 39.78 18.54
CA THR A 363 3.90 39.00 19.63
C THR A 363 2.46 38.60 19.37
N LYS A 364 1.84 39.07 18.26
CA LYS A 364 0.45 38.79 17.94
C LYS A 364 0.36 37.66 16.93
N VAL A 365 -0.45 36.65 17.23
CA VAL A 365 -0.83 35.62 16.26
C VAL A 365 -1.63 36.27 15.14
N VAL A 366 -1.31 35.94 13.89
CA VAL A 366 -1.93 36.51 12.69
C VAL A 366 -2.68 35.44 11.89
N GLU A 367 -3.40 35.86 10.86
CA GLU A 367 -4.28 34.98 10.09
C GLU A 367 -3.55 34.20 8.98
N PHE A 368 -2.26 34.47 8.77
CA PHE A 368 -1.42 33.71 7.85
C PHE A 368 -1.48 32.20 8.10
N ALA A 369 -1.65 31.44 7.03
CA ALA A 369 -1.67 29.99 7.05
C ALA A 369 -1.13 29.43 5.73
N ILE A 370 -0.61 28.21 5.78
CA ILE A 370 -0.16 27.45 4.62
C ILE A 370 -0.96 26.15 4.57
N ALA A 371 -1.74 25.96 3.50
CA ALA A 371 -2.43 24.72 3.22
C ALA A 371 -1.71 23.97 2.10
N TYR A 372 -1.29 22.73 2.36
CA TYR A 372 -0.67 21.84 1.38
C TYR A 372 -1.70 20.83 0.89
N CYS A 373 -1.94 20.79 -0.43
CA CYS A 373 -2.97 19.95 -1.04
C CYS A 373 -2.45 19.34 -2.35
N PRO A 374 -2.23 18.02 -2.45
CA PRO A 374 -1.89 17.37 -3.71
C PRO A 374 -3.06 17.40 -4.72
N VAL A 375 -2.74 17.23 -6.01
CA VAL A 375 -3.74 16.93 -7.05
C VAL A 375 -4.21 15.48 -6.90
N ILE A 376 -4.97 15.19 -5.84
CA ILE A 376 -5.35 13.84 -5.42
C ILE A 376 -6.02 13.06 -6.57
N TYR A 377 -5.43 11.92 -6.93
CA TYR A 377 -5.80 11.04 -8.05
C TYR A 377 -5.67 11.69 -9.43
N ASP A 378 -6.48 12.70 -9.72
CA ASP A 378 -6.47 13.45 -10.96
C ASP A 378 -7.13 14.83 -10.79
N LEU A 379 -6.97 15.70 -11.80
CA LEU A 379 -7.44 17.08 -11.74
C LEU A 379 -8.96 17.24 -11.57
N GLN A 380 -9.76 16.25 -11.97
CA GLN A 380 -11.22 16.26 -11.86
C GLN A 380 -11.74 15.50 -10.63
N SER A 381 -10.85 14.91 -9.84
CA SER A 381 -11.17 14.18 -8.62
C SER A 381 -11.97 15.04 -7.63
N GLU A 382 -13.09 14.48 -7.14
CA GLU A 382 -13.82 15.09 -6.03
C GLU A 382 -12.98 15.08 -4.75
N SER A 383 -12.11 14.08 -4.54
CA SER A 383 -11.22 14.06 -3.38
C SER A 383 -10.24 15.23 -3.39
N PHE A 384 -9.73 15.62 -4.56
CA PHE A 384 -8.89 16.83 -4.68
C PHE A 384 -9.67 18.07 -4.21
N ARG A 385 -10.89 18.27 -4.69
CA ARG A 385 -11.75 19.38 -4.26
C ARG A 385 -12.04 19.34 -2.77
N GLN A 386 -12.45 18.18 -2.25
CA GLN A 386 -12.86 17.98 -0.85
C GLN A 386 -11.72 18.30 0.12
N VAL A 387 -10.54 17.70 -0.10
CA VAL A 387 -9.38 17.94 0.77
C VAL A 387 -8.88 19.38 0.62
N LEU A 388 -8.86 19.93 -0.61
CA LEU A 388 -8.49 21.33 -0.80
C LEU A 388 -9.41 22.28 -0.02
N VAL A 389 -10.72 22.05 -0.01
CA VAL A 389 -11.66 22.89 0.76
C VAL A 389 -11.50 22.66 2.27
N HIS A 390 -11.34 21.42 2.72
CA HIS A 390 -11.09 21.08 4.12
C HIS A 390 -9.84 21.79 4.66
N GLU A 391 -8.72 21.65 3.97
CA GLU A 391 -7.42 22.22 4.35
C GLU A 391 -7.40 23.73 4.16
N ALA A 392 -7.66 24.23 2.96
CA ALA A 392 -7.47 25.65 2.67
C ALA A 392 -8.58 26.52 3.27
N VAL A 393 -9.85 26.12 3.16
CA VAL A 393 -10.98 26.93 3.64
C VAL A 393 -11.28 26.63 5.11
N GLY A 394 -11.38 25.36 5.48
CA GLY A 394 -11.68 24.94 6.85
C GLY A 394 -10.58 25.34 7.82
N HIS A 395 -9.42 24.72 7.70
CA HIS A 395 -8.28 25.01 8.57
C HIS A 395 -7.58 26.32 8.20
N GLY A 396 -7.21 26.49 6.93
CA GLY A 396 -6.32 27.57 6.50
C GLY A 396 -6.95 28.95 6.66
N PHE A 397 -8.17 29.12 6.16
CA PHE A 397 -8.87 30.39 6.23
C PHE A 397 -9.61 30.57 7.56
N ALA A 398 -10.54 29.66 7.89
CA ALA A 398 -11.46 29.82 9.01
C ALA A 398 -10.92 29.29 10.35
N LYS A 399 -9.80 28.55 10.33
CA LYS A 399 -9.13 28.01 11.52
C LYS A 399 -10.08 27.08 12.31
N LEU A 400 -10.88 26.30 11.59
CA LEU A 400 -11.73 25.25 12.15
C LEU A 400 -10.87 24.09 12.66
N GLU A 401 -11.41 23.32 13.59
CA GLU A 401 -10.81 22.06 14.05
C GLU A 401 -11.40 20.86 13.34
N ASP A 402 -10.69 19.74 13.39
CA ASP A 402 -11.20 18.47 12.91
C ASP A 402 -12.38 17.98 13.75
N GLU A 403 -13.42 17.50 13.08
CA GLU A 403 -14.59 16.90 13.70
C GLU A 403 -14.53 15.37 13.69
N TYR A 404 -13.64 14.77 12.90
CA TYR A 404 -13.41 13.33 12.94
C TYR A 404 -12.68 12.90 14.22
N ALA A 405 -12.85 11.61 14.55
CA ALA A 405 -12.33 11.02 15.76
C ALA A 405 -11.91 9.56 15.53
N TYR A 406 -10.87 9.14 16.24
CA TYR A 406 -10.29 7.82 16.09
C TYR A 406 -10.32 7.05 17.41
N GLN A 407 -10.62 5.76 17.34
CA GLN A 407 -10.78 4.92 18.53
C GLN A 407 -9.44 4.77 19.27
N GLU A 408 -8.36 4.67 18.52
CA GLU A 408 -6.97 4.54 18.99
C GLU A 408 -6.49 5.74 19.82
N ASN A 409 -7.06 6.93 19.60
CA ASN A 409 -6.67 8.14 20.34
C ASN A 409 -7.35 8.25 21.70
N GLY A 410 -8.44 7.51 21.94
CA GLY A 410 -9.13 7.48 23.22
C GLY A 410 -9.71 8.83 23.66
N THR A 411 -9.49 9.21 24.91
CA THR A 411 -10.01 10.46 25.51
C THR A 411 -9.02 11.61 25.35
N ILE A 412 -9.50 12.76 24.90
CA ILE A 412 -8.68 13.97 24.78
C ILE A 412 -8.08 14.39 26.13
N SER A 413 -6.82 14.81 26.13
CA SER A 413 -6.12 15.24 27.35
C SER A 413 -6.52 16.67 27.76
N SER A 414 -6.44 16.98 29.06
CA SER A 414 -6.67 18.36 29.54
C SER A 414 -5.69 19.39 28.97
N LYS A 415 -4.52 18.97 28.49
CA LYS A 415 -3.57 19.84 27.81
C LYS A 415 -4.11 20.23 26.43
N GLU A 416 -4.58 19.25 25.66
CA GLU A 416 -5.16 19.49 24.33
C GLU A 416 -6.44 20.32 24.41
N ILE A 417 -7.30 20.05 25.40
CA ILE A 417 -8.48 20.90 25.68
C ILE A 417 -8.06 22.37 25.87
N LYS A 418 -7.06 22.64 26.70
CA LYS A 418 -6.59 24.02 26.95
C LYS A 418 -6.00 24.67 25.70
N ASN A 419 -5.32 23.90 24.85
CA ASN A 419 -4.77 24.40 23.59
C ASN A 419 -5.91 24.86 22.66
N VAL A 420 -6.93 24.03 22.47
CA VAL A 420 -8.09 24.39 21.62
C VAL A 420 -8.89 25.53 22.23
N GLN A 421 -9.09 25.54 23.56
CA GLN A 421 -9.75 26.65 24.25
C GLN A 421 -9.01 27.99 24.07
N TYR A 422 -7.67 27.96 24.02
CA TYR A 422 -6.90 29.15 23.65
C TYR A 422 -7.22 29.62 22.22
N LEU A 423 -7.28 28.71 21.24
CA LEU A 423 -7.70 29.04 19.87
C LEU A 423 -9.13 29.64 19.85
N GLN A 424 -10.03 29.11 20.66
CA GLN A 424 -11.40 29.64 20.81
C GLN A 424 -11.43 31.09 21.32
N THR A 425 -10.47 31.51 22.15
CA THR A 425 -10.36 32.93 22.54
C THR A 425 -9.99 33.87 21.39
N LEU A 426 -9.43 33.33 20.30
CA LEU A 426 -9.08 34.07 19.07
C LEU A 426 -10.22 34.04 18.03
N GLY A 427 -11.37 33.45 18.37
CA GLY A 427 -12.46 33.19 17.44
C GLY A 427 -12.15 32.07 16.43
N TRP A 428 -11.20 31.19 16.74
CA TRP A 428 -10.87 29.98 15.96
C TRP A 428 -11.48 28.74 16.61
N ALA A 429 -11.42 27.57 15.95
CA ALA A 429 -11.93 26.29 16.47
C ALA A 429 -13.36 26.36 17.05
N GLN A 430 -14.22 27.18 16.41
CA GLN A 430 -15.60 27.44 16.88
C GLN A 430 -16.57 26.29 16.55
N ASN A 431 -16.11 25.25 15.86
CA ASN A 431 -16.89 24.08 15.45
C ASN A 431 -16.73 22.87 16.39
N VAL A 432 -15.99 23.01 17.50
CA VAL A 432 -15.83 21.95 18.51
C VAL A 432 -15.99 22.51 19.92
N ASP A 433 -16.36 21.67 20.88
CA ASP A 433 -16.48 22.04 22.31
C ASP A 433 -16.09 20.88 23.23
N PHE A 434 -15.97 21.16 24.53
CA PHE A 434 -15.58 20.23 25.59
C PHE A 434 -16.65 20.08 26.67
N THR A 435 -17.88 20.52 26.40
CA THR A 435 -19.07 20.29 27.23
C THR A 435 -20.12 19.50 26.46
N SER A 436 -20.83 18.60 27.16
CA SER A 436 -21.97 17.87 26.61
C SER A 436 -23.31 18.58 26.82
N ASP A 437 -23.33 19.74 27.47
CA ASP A 437 -24.55 20.50 27.79
C ASP A 437 -25.00 21.31 26.56
N PRO A 438 -26.16 21.00 25.95
CA PRO A 438 -26.67 21.71 24.77
C PRO A 438 -26.90 23.22 24.98
N SER A 439 -27.05 23.67 26.22
CA SER A 439 -27.22 25.09 26.55
C SER A 439 -25.89 25.86 26.65
N GLN A 440 -24.75 25.15 26.76
CA GLN A 440 -23.44 25.73 27.00
C GLN A 440 -22.47 25.59 25.84
N VAL A 441 -22.73 24.67 24.89
CA VAL A 441 -21.88 24.52 23.70
C VAL A 441 -21.82 25.82 22.88
N LEU A 442 -20.69 26.07 22.22
CA LEU A 442 -20.47 27.26 21.38
C LEU A 442 -21.55 27.49 20.31
N TRP A 443 -22.20 26.42 19.84
CA TRP A 443 -23.29 26.48 18.85
C TRP A 443 -24.69 26.38 19.45
N SER A 444 -24.86 26.59 20.76
CA SER A 444 -26.15 26.47 21.46
C SER A 444 -27.27 27.34 20.85
N ALA A 445 -26.93 28.48 20.26
CA ALA A 445 -27.89 29.34 19.54
C ALA A 445 -28.57 28.59 18.39
N PHE A 446 -27.83 27.77 17.64
CA PHE A 446 -28.36 26.98 16.53
C PHE A 446 -29.30 25.86 16.99
N LEU A 447 -29.00 25.25 18.14
CA LEU A 447 -29.84 24.18 18.72
C LEU A 447 -31.23 24.69 19.12
N ASN A 448 -31.35 25.99 19.40
CA ASN A 448 -32.59 26.65 19.81
C ASN A 448 -33.29 27.39 18.66
N ASP A 449 -32.74 27.34 17.45
CA ASP A 449 -33.27 28.06 16.28
C ASP A 449 -34.01 27.11 15.33
N ASN A 450 -35.34 27.29 15.27
CA ASN A 450 -36.21 26.45 14.45
C ASN A 450 -35.85 26.44 12.95
N ARG A 451 -35.08 27.43 12.46
CA ARG A 451 -34.63 27.50 11.07
C ARG A 451 -33.58 26.44 10.72
N TYR A 452 -32.89 25.88 11.72
CA TYR A 452 -31.81 24.91 11.57
C TYR A 452 -32.19 23.48 11.94
N VAL A 453 -33.44 23.22 12.32
CA VAL A 453 -33.93 21.87 12.70
C VAL A 453 -33.67 20.82 11.62
N SER A 454 -33.73 21.21 10.34
CA SER A 454 -33.48 20.30 9.22
C SER A 454 -32.02 19.83 9.09
N GLU A 455 -31.07 20.54 9.71
CA GLU A 455 -29.65 20.13 9.74
C GLU A 455 -29.33 19.16 10.87
N LYS A 456 -30.31 18.82 11.72
CA LYS A 456 -30.15 17.82 12.79
C LYS A 456 -28.92 18.07 13.67
N LEU A 457 -28.66 19.36 13.96
CA LEU A 457 -27.57 19.76 14.83
C LEU A 457 -27.79 19.22 16.25
N GLY A 458 -26.70 18.88 16.93
CA GLY A 458 -26.70 18.27 18.24
C GLY A 458 -25.37 18.45 18.96
N VAL A 459 -25.11 17.60 19.95
CA VAL A 459 -23.85 17.57 20.69
C VAL A 459 -23.31 16.15 20.60
N PHE A 460 -22.55 15.88 19.54
CA PHE A 460 -22.07 14.53 19.22
C PHE A 460 -20.66 14.35 19.78
N GLU A 461 -20.45 13.34 20.62
CA GLU A 461 -19.12 13.04 21.15
C GLU A 461 -18.21 12.48 20.04
N GLY A 462 -16.95 12.88 20.06
CA GLY A 462 -15.95 12.59 19.04
C GLY A 462 -15.62 13.83 18.22
N ALA A 463 -14.43 14.39 18.43
CA ALA A 463 -13.88 15.51 17.68
C ALA A 463 -12.39 15.67 18.01
N CYS A 464 -11.69 16.58 17.34
CA CYS A 464 -10.26 16.87 17.55
C CYS A 464 -9.38 15.61 17.44
N THR A 465 -9.79 14.62 16.64
CA THR A 465 -9.19 13.27 16.51
C THR A 465 -9.41 12.31 17.68
N TYR A 466 -10.13 12.70 18.74
CA TYR A 466 -10.38 11.88 19.94
C TYR A 466 -11.82 11.40 20.03
N ILE A 467 -12.05 10.12 20.32
CA ILE A 467 -13.40 9.55 20.40
C ILE A 467 -14.18 9.94 21.66
N LYS A 468 -13.51 10.51 22.67
CA LYS A 468 -14.13 10.94 23.94
C LYS A 468 -13.65 12.31 24.42
N GLY A 469 -14.57 13.05 25.05
CA GLY A 469 -14.30 14.31 25.75
C GLY A 469 -14.22 15.57 24.88
N ALA A 470 -14.43 15.46 23.57
CA ALA A 470 -14.62 16.58 22.65
C ALA A 470 -15.90 16.34 21.83
N TYR A 471 -16.60 17.40 21.46
CA TYR A 471 -17.91 17.35 20.82
C TYR A 471 -17.95 18.15 19.53
N ARG A 472 -18.73 17.66 18.56
CA ARG A 472 -19.01 18.31 17.27
C ARG A 472 -20.51 18.57 17.09
N PRO A 473 -20.90 19.49 16.19
CA PRO A 473 -22.30 19.93 16.06
C PRO A 473 -23.17 19.05 15.17
N SER A 474 -22.61 18.20 14.31
CA SER A 474 -23.34 17.34 13.38
C SER A 474 -22.70 15.96 13.25
N GLU A 475 -23.47 14.95 12.81
CA GLU A 475 -22.91 13.63 12.53
C GLU A 475 -21.87 13.68 11.41
N GLU A 476 -22.14 14.47 10.36
CA GLU A 476 -21.28 14.67 9.19
C GLU A 476 -21.10 16.15 8.87
N SER A 477 -19.96 16.47 8.25
CA SER A 477 -19.60 17.81 7.78
C SER A 477 -18.34 17.75 6.90
N MET A 478 -17.99 18.87 6.27
CA MET A 478 -16.70 19.07 5.60
C MET A 478 -15.51 18.86 6.54
N MET A 479 -15.66 19.09 7.85
CA MET A 479 -14.58 18.90 8.84
C MET A 479 -14.57 17.49 9.45
N ASN A 480 -15.51 16.62 9.07
CA ASN A 480 -15.56 15.23 9.53
C ASN A 480 -15.16 14.24 8.43
N SER A 481 -16.03 14.04 7.42
CA SER A 481 -15.76 13.08 6.33
C SER A 481 -15.28 13.74 5.04
N ASN A 482 -15.29 15.07 4.97
CA ASN A 482 -15.05 15.87 3.76
C ASN A 482 -16.12 15.69 2.66
N THR A 483 -17.16 14.87 2.89
CA THR A 483 -18.15 14.51 1.85
C THR A 483 -19.40 15.40 1.84
N GLU A 484 -19.70 16.03 2.97
CA GLU A 484 -20.76 17.02 3.10
C GLU A 484 -20.19 18.44 3.16
N GLY A 485 -21.02 19.44 2.88
CA GLY A 485 -20.64 20.84 3.09
C GLY A 485 -20.36 21.15 4.56
N PHE A 486 -19.89 22.37 4.82
CA PHE A 486 -19.71 22.85 6.20
C PHE A 486 -21.05 22.85 6.96
N ASN A 487 -21.06 22.37 8.20
CA ASN A 487 -22.22 22.49 9.10
C ASN A 487 -22.48 23.95 9.51
N ALA A 488 -23.67 24.27 10.03
CA ALA A 488 -24.04 25.66 10.32
C ALA A 488 -23.05 26.42 11.22
N PRO A 489 -22.51 25.83 12.32
CA PRO A 489 -21.48 26.51 13.12
C PRO A 489 -20.20 26.82 12.34
N SER A 490 -19.73 25.88 11.50
CA SER A 490 -18.60 26.09 10.60
C SER A 490 -18.88 27.18 9.57
N ARG A 491 -20.07 27.18 8.96
CA ARG A 491 -20.48 28.24 8.01
C ARG A 491 -20.50 29.61 8.68
N LYS A 492 -20.98 29.70 9.93
CA LYS A 492 -20.95 30.96 10.68
C LYS A 492 -19.53 31.43 10.96
N ALA A 493 -18.64 30.53 11.38
CA ALA A 493 -17.24 30.89 11.63
C ALA A 493 -16.54 31.41 10.36
N ILE A 494 -16.76 30.77 9.20
CA ILE A 494 -16.25 31.24 7.92
C ILE A 494 -16.84 32.62 7.57
N TYR A 495 -18.17 32.79 7.68
CA TYR A 495 -18.86 34.04 7.42
C TYR A 495 -18.33 35.19 8.29
N ASP A 496 -18.23 34.97 9.60
CA ASP A 496 -17.76 35.97 10.56
C ASP A 496 -16.31 36.37 10.24
N LYS A 497 -15.44 35.42 9.93
CA LYS A 497 -14.05 35.70 9.53
C LYS A 497 -13.99 36.54 8.26
N ILE A 498 -14.81 36.24 7.25
CA ILE A 498 -14.85 37.05 6.03
C ILE A 498 -15.30 38.47 6.34
N MET A 499 -16.39 38.64 7.10
CA MET A 499 -16.98 39.95 7.38
C MET A 499 -16.10 40.80 8.29
N GLU A 500 -15.58 40.22 9.37
CA GLU A 500 -14.69 40.90 10.31
C GLU A 500 -13.41 41.35 9.61
N ARG A 501 -12.77 40.45 8.85
CA ARG A 501 -11.49 40.75 8.22
C ARG A 501 -11.64 41.66 7.01
N SER A 502 -12.74 41.54 6.24
CA SER A 502 -12.95 42.35 5.04
C SER A 502 -13.51 43.74 5.32
N LEU A 503 -14.39 43.86 6.32
CA LEU A 503 -15.17 45.07 6.59
C LEU A 503 -14.84 45.71 7.95
N GLY A 504 -14.07 45.03 8.81
CA GLY A 504 -13.81 45.49 10.18
C GLY A 504 -15.05 45.47 11.07
N LYS A 505 -16.05 44.65 10.72
CA LYS A 505 -17.36 44.61 11.37
C LYS A 505 -17.63 43.22 11.94
N GLN A 506 -17.98 43.16 13.23
CA GLN A 506 -18.58 41.97 13.82
C GLN A 506 -20.06 41.88 13.42
N MET A 507 -20.45 40.71 12.92
CA MET A 507 -21.82 40.47 12.47
C MET A 507 -22.66 39.86 13.58
N SER A 508 -23.95 40.21 13.58
CA SER A 508 -24.90 39.56 14.48
C SER A 508 -25.27 38.17 13.99
N TYR A 509 -25.69 37.31 14.92
CA TYR A 509 -26.22 35.98 14.60
C TYR A 509 -27.38 36.04 13.59
N GLU A 510 -28.25 37.05 13.69
CA GLU A 510 -29.39 37.17 12.78
C GLU A 510 -28.97 37.58 11.37
N GLU A 511 -27.97 38.46 11.22
CA GLU A 511 -27.42 38.78 9.89
C GLU A 511 -26.82 37.53 9.23
N PHE A 512 -26.10 36.71 9.98
CA PHE A 512 -25.63 35.41 9.49
C PHE A 512 -26.79 34.50 9.11
N ALA A 513 -27.78 34.31 9.99
CA ALA A 513 -28.86 33.37 9.75
C ALA A 513 -29.71 33.74 8.52
N VAL A 514 -29.96 35.04 8.30
CA VAL A 514 -30.63 35.52 7.08
C VAL A 514 -29.80 35.21 5.84
N PHE A 515 -28.49 35.47 5.88
CA PHE A 515 -27.59 35.15 4.77
C PHE A 515 -27.53 33.64 4.49
N ASP A 516 -27.35 32.82 5.52
CA ASP A 516 -27.15 31.39 5.39
C ASP A 516 -28.38 30.71 4.77
N LEU A 517 -29.58 31.05 5.26
CA LEU A 517 -30.83 30.46 4.76
C LEU A 517 -31.14 30.81 3.31
N GLN A 518 -30.70 31.98 2.83
CA GLN A 518 -30.85 32.36 1.42
C GLN A 518 -29.97 31.51 0.50
N ASN A 519 -28.77 31.13 0.96
CA ASN A 519 -27.77 30.44 0.13
C ASN A 519 -27.75 28.91 0.35
N LYS A 520 -28.34 28.42 1.43
CA LYS A 520 -28.40 26.99 1.80
C LYS A 520 -29.02 26.06 0.75
N SER A 521 -29.91 26.56 -0.11
CA SER A 521 -30.49 25.73 -1.20
C SER A 521 -29.47 25.32 -2.28
N GLN A 522 -28.24 25.86 -2.22
CA GLN A 522 -27.19 25.63 -3.22
C GLN A 522 -26.04 24.74 -2.73
N THR A 523 -26.14 24.15 -1.53
CA THR A 523 -25.13 23.21 -1.01
C THR A 523 -25.19 21.87 -1.74
N ARG A 524 -24.02 21.32 -2.05
CA ARG A 524 -23.91 20.00 -2.70
C ARG A 524 -23.92 18.91 -1.64
N SER A 525 -24.59 17.79 -1.96
CA SER A 525 -24.41 16.53 -1.25
C SER A 525 -23.72 15.57 -2.21
N ALA A 526 -22.49 15.18 -1.89
CA ALA A 526 -21.82 14.08 -2.59
C ALA A 526 -22.21 12.77 -1.91
N LYS A 527 -22.38 11.69 -2.70
CA LYS A 527 -22.54 10.36 -2.12
C LYS A 527 -21.28 10.01 -1.32
N PRO A 528 -21.39 9.36 -0.15
CA PRO A 528 -20.23 8.89 0.58
C PRO A 528 -19.43 7.95 -0.33
N THR A 529 -18.27 8.43 -0.77
CA THR A 529 -17.22 7.55 -1.25
C THR A 529 -16.65 6.85 -0.02
N VAL A 530 -16.25 5.59 -0.17
CA VAL A 530 -15.66 4.78 0.89
C VAL A 530 -14.67 5.65 1.67
N GLY A 531 -14.89 5.77 2.99
CA GLY A 531 -14.10 6.63 3.85
C GLY A 531 -12.60 6.35 3.65
N PRO A 532 -11.74 7.37 3.75
CA PRO A 532 -10.32 7.18 3.50
C PRO A 532 -9.81 6.05 4.40
N SER A 533 -9.08 5.11 3.81
CA SER A 533 -8.40 4.04 4.54
C SER A 533 -7.25 4.55 5.42
N LYS A 534 -6.97 5.87 5.37
CA LYS A 534 -5.86 6.55 6.04
C LYS A 534 -6.38 7.66 6.94
N LEU A 535 -5.78 7.76 8.12
CA LEU A 535 -6.06 8.82 9.09
C LEU A 535 -5.59 10.16 8.52
N PHE A 536 -6.44 11.18 8.58
CA PHE A 536 -6.05 12.55 8.31
C PHE A 536 -5.17 13.13 9.42
N THR A 537 -4.20 13.94 9.01
CA THR A 537 -3.27 14.62 9.90
C THR A 537 -3.92 15.90 10.40
N ARG A 538 -4.07 16.02 11.72
CA ARG A 538 -4.62 17.22 12.36
C ARG A 538 -3.80 18.46 11.98
N PRO A 539 -4.41 19.64 11.77
CA PRO A 539 -3.65 20.84 11.42
C PRO A 539 -2.68 21.26 12.52
N HIS A 540 -1.58 21.90 12.13
CA HIS A 540 -0.46 22.22 13.01
C HIS A 540 -0.46 23.70 13.42
N PHE A 541 -0.56 23.96 14.72
CA PHE A 541 -0.28 25.27 15.30
C PHE A 541 1.24 25.46 15.48
N VAL A 542 1.87 26.34 14.70
CA VAL A 542 3.34 26.42 14.61
C VAL A 542 4.01 27.38 15.58
N ASN A 543 3.32 28.44 16.04
CA ASN A 543 3.90 29.50 16.87
C ASN A 543 5.22 30.08 16.30
N ARG A 544 5.28 30.30 14.98
CA ARG A 544 6.46 30.79 14.25
C ARG A 544 6.27 32.24 13.82
N MET A 545 7.34 33.02 13.84
CA MET A 545 7.30 34.40 13.34
C MET A 545 7.24 34.42 11.81
N LEU A 546 6.47 35.34 11.24
CA LEU A 546 6.57 35.65 9.81
C LEU A 546 7.94 36.24 9.48
N ASP A 547 8.53 35.77 8.39
CA ASP A 547 9.71 36.38 7.80
C ASP A 547 9.33 37.77 7.26
N LYS A 548 10.19 38.75 7.53
CA LYS A 548 9.96 40.15 7.15
C LYS A 548 10.35 40.43 5.72
#